data_AF-A0A2V5N7W4-F1
#
_entry.id   AF-A0A2V5N7W4-F1
#
_cell.length_a   1.000
_cell.length_b   1.000
_cell.length_c   1.000
_cell.angle_alpha   90.00
_cell.angle_beta   90.00
_cell.angle_gamma   90.00
#
_symmetry.space_group_name_H-M   'P 1'
#
loop_
_entity.id
_entity.type
_entity.pdbx_description
1 polymer ?
#
loop_
_entity_poly.entity_id
_entity_poly.type
_entity_poly.pdbx_seq_one_letter_code
_entity_poly.pdbx_strand_id
1 'polypeptide(L)'
;MIAPKKIFSSFIALALIASPLFAQSPAPAPHDGINVLILGDSLALCGFGKRLDERFRESPSVNATFTYLTCGTNPLSWLKEKPYSNIKTHCGFVSMESLGGGMMREIEDVYGQTRGHTPGSHPVPKLEDLLVTKQPDILVMQTGTNLFDLFPDKRSVNPNRHAAELRNFLVPFINKAVRTPSNLRKIYWVTSPTSGRVSKEIQDFVFEQTRSDVGHVAHVIDSRTLVAYPYHHMEPDKEHFLGADMDQWADKVFDVVERDLSSQPIASLQPLSQTTIAQNSVTEPTPPAEKPKEQTLQVRAKLISKTQPVPVNEFLPYQEFLVGYLYEVTRVIAGEYSENQILVMHPAYIKLEEQRLGRWRIGRTYRLQLHELENTVWKTVKSKDDSGLINLQPYIRVQDEMRHPDHAR
;
A
#
# COMPACT_ATOMS: atom_id res chain seq x y z
N MET A 1 92.18 33.62 -27.08
CA MET A 1 92.02 32.68 -28.22
C MET A 1 91.95 31.27 -27.64
N ILE A 2 91.05 30.41 -28.13
CA ILE A 2 90.97 28.95 -27.89
C ILE A 2 90.50 28.50 -26.47
N ALA A 3 89.52 27.57 -26.47
CA ALA A 3 88.93 26.87 -25.33
C ALA A 3 89.34 25.37 -25.34
N PRO A 4 88.96 24.57 -24.32
CA PRO A 4 87.86 23.59 -24.52
C PRO A 4 86.82 23.61 -23.37
N LYS A 5 85.49 23.55 -23.63
CA LYS A 5 84.62 22.36 -23.81
C LYS A 5 84.58 21.44 -22.56
N LYS A 6 83.54 21.44 -21.69
CA LYS A 6 82.09 21.05 -21.81
C LYS A 6 81.80 19.56 -21.55
N ILE A 7 80.57 19.31 -21.03
CA ILE A 7 79.88 18.02 -20.71
C ILE A 7 80.14 17.58 -19.23
N PHE A 8 79.14 17.35 -18.34
CA PHE A 8 77.67 17.57 -18.43
C PHE A 8 76.92 17.74 -17.08
N SER A 9 75.58 17.66 -17.17
CA SER A 9 74.45 17.82 -16.24
C SER A 9 74.39 17.03 -14.90
N SER A 10 73.78 17.64 -13.87
CA SER A 10 72.42 17.25 -13.37
C SER A 10 71.81 18.27 -12.37
N PHE A 11 70.50 18.16 -12.17
CA PHE A 11 69.59 19.09 -11.45
C PHE A 11 69.41 18.79 -9.94
N ILE A 12 68.53 19.59 -9.30
CA ILE A 12 67.90 19.45 -7.96
C ILE A 12 68.73 20.11 -6.84
N ALA A 13 68.35 21.21 -6.16
CA ALA A 13 67.08 21.88 -5.79
C ALA A 13 66.48 21.51 -4.42
N LEU A 14 66.40 22.52 -3.56
CA LEU A 14 65.59 22.71 -2.33
C LEU A 14 65.66 21.69 -1.18
N ALA A 15 65.92 22.25 0.02
CA ALA A 15 65.25 21.87 1.25
C ALA A 15 64.95 23.15 2.07
N LEU A 16 63.80 23.78 1.81
CA LEU A 16 63.25 24.84 2.66
C LEU A 16 62.26 24.19 3.64
N ILE A 17 62.42 24.50 4.93
CA ILE A 17 61.63 23.92 6.01
C ILE A 17 60.22 24.53 5.98
N ALA A 18 59.21 23.67 5.80
CA ALA A 18 57.81 24.08 5.87
C ALA A 18 57.30 24.06 7.32
N SER A 19 56.60 25.12 7.72
CA SER A 19 55.92 25.24 9.01
C SER A 19 54.82 24.18 9.19
N PRO A 20 54.49 23.76 10.42
CA PRO A 20 53.40 22.83 10.65
C PRO A 20 52.06 23.48 10.29
N LEU A 21 51.39 22.90 9.29
CA LEU A 21 49.98 23.17 9.02
C LEU A 21 49.16 22.76 10.24
N PHE A 22 48.55 23.75 10.91
CA PHE A 22 47.37 23.47 11.72
C PHE A 22 46.31 22.89 10.78
N ALA A 23 46.06 21.59 10.90
CA ALA A 23 44.96 20.94 10.20
C ALA A 23 43.66 21.56 10.71
N GLN A 24 43.11 22.51 9.95
CA GLN A 24 41.71 22.88 10.08
C GLN A 24 40.92 21.59 9.87
N SER A 25 40.27 21.09 10.92
CA SER A 25 39.23 20.09 10.76
C SER A 25 38.24 20.64 9.73
N PRO A 26 37.89 19.88 8.67
CA PRO A 26 36.91 20.36 7.71
C PRO A 26 35.64 20.70 8.50
N ALA A 27 35.14 21.92 8.30
CA ALA A 27 33.85 22.30 8.84
C ALA A 27 32.83 21.24 8.40
N PRO A 28 31.91 20.80 9.28
CA PRO A 28 30.86 19.87 8.87
C PRO A 28 30.15 20.48 7.66
N ALA A 29 30.06 19.72 6.57
CA ALA A 29 29.26 20.13 5.43
C ALA A 29 27.84 20.46 5.93
N PRO A 30 27.15 21.46 5.36
CA PRO A 30 25.76 21.70 5.70
C PRO A 30 25.01 20.37 5.52
N HIS A 31 24.32 19.94 6.58
CA HIS A 31 23.44 18.78 6.49
C HIS A 31 22.26 19.18 5.61
N ASP A 32 22.37 18.90 4.32
CA ASP A 32 21.21 18.73 3.46
C ASP A 32 20.38 17.60 4.09
N GLY A 33 19.32 17.99 4.79
CA GLY A 33 18.47 17.06 5.54
C GLY A 33 17.80 16.04 4.63
N ILE A 34 17.25 14.99 5.22
CA ILE A 34 16.68 13.87 4.46
C ILE A 34 15.35 14.27 3.80
N ASN A 35 15.07 13.69 2.65
CA ASN A 35 13.75 13.77 2.02
C ASN A 35 12.91 12.55 2.42
N VAL A 36 11.72 12.78 2.95
CA VAL A 36 10.80 11.76 3.48
C VAL A 36 9.59 11.63 2.55
N LEU A 37 9.26 10.40 2.13
CA LEU A 37 8.00 10.07 1.48
C LEU A 37 7.13 9.23 2.42
N ILE A 38 5.90 9.66 2.70
CA ILE A 38 4.93 8.93 3.53
C ILE A 38 3.73 8.54 2.67
N LEU A 39 3.40 7.25 2.64
CA LEU A 39 2.22 6.70 1.98
C LEU A 39 1.34 6.03 3.05
N GLY A 40 0.03 6.29 3.03
CA GLY A 40 -0.89 5.77 4.05
C GLY A 40 -2.30 5.46 3.53
N ASP A 41 -3.02 4.61 4.27
CA ASP A 41 -4.40 4.22 3.97
C ASP A 41 -5.43 5.01 4.80
N SER A 42 -6.57 4.40 5.12
CA SER A 42 -7.63 5.06 5.90
C SER A 42 -7.23 5.32 7.36
N LEU A 43 -6.34 4.51 7.95
CA LEU A 43 -5.83 4.81 9.30
C LEU A 43 -4.96 6.07 9.32
N ALA A 44 -4.17 6.31 8.27
CA ALA A 44 -3.41 7.55 8.16
C ALA A 44 -4.32 8.78 8.05
N LEU A 45 -5.46 8.67 7.34
CA LEU A 45 -6.48 9.72 7.27
C LEU A 45 -7.22 9.96 8.59
N CYS A 46 -7.26 8.98 9.49
CA CYS A 46 -7.78 9.12 10.86
C CYS A 46 -6.85 9.90 11.81
N GLY A 47 -5.79 10.53 11.31
CA GLY A 47 -4.91 11.44 12.05
C GLY A 47 -3.44 11.00 12.05
N PHE A 48 -3.16 9.69 12.01
CA PHE A 48 -1.80 9.16 12.07
C PHE A 48 -0.87 9.76 11.01
N GLY A 49 -1.34 9.90 9.77
CA GLY A 49 -0.51 10.38 8.67
C GLY A 49 -0.20 11.86 8.78
N LYS A 50 -1.15 12.66 9.28
CA LYS A 50 -0.95 14.09 9.54
C LYS A 50 0.01 14.30 10.71
N ARG A 51 -0.21 13.59 11.82
CA ARG A 51 0.67 13.66 12.97
C ARG A 51 2.10 13.21 12.63
N LEU A 52 2.26 12.12 11.88
CA LEU A 52 3.58 11.64 11.47
C LEU A 52 4.28 12.63 10.53
N ASP A 53 3.56 13.23 9.57
CA ASP A 53 4.07 14.29 8.69
C ASP A 53 4.56 15.51 9.49
N GLU A 54 3.78 15.99 10.47
CA GLU A 54 4.15 17.05 11.40
C GLU A 54 5.48 16.73 12.11
N ARG A 55 5.60 15.54 12.72
CA ARG A 55 6.82 15.11 13.43
C ARG A 55 8.05 15.09 12.52
N PHE A 56 7.92 14.66 11.26
CA PHE A 56 9.03 14.75 10.30
C PHE A 56 9.34 16.20 9.91
N ARG A 57 8.36 17.08 9.70
CA ARG A 57 8.60 18.51 9.40
C ARG A 57 9.23 19.29 10.55
N GLU A 58 8.93 18.90 11.79
CA GLU A 58 9.56 19.45 13.00
C GLU A 58 11.00 18.98 13.20
N SER A 59 11.41 17.86 12.57
CA SER A 59 12.74 17.28 12.79
C SER A 59 13.84 18.10 12.10
N PRO A 60 14.88 18.55 12.83
CA PRO A 60 15.99 19.30 12.24
C PRO A 60 16.87 18.46 11.29
N SER A 61 16.64 17.14 11.23
CA SER A 61 17.33 16.23 10.32
C SER A 61 16.64 16.06 8.96
N VAL A 62 15.43 16.61 8.80
CA VAL A 62 14.58 16.48 7.60
C VAL A 62 14.59 17.79 6.81
N ASN A 63 14.79 17.68 5.50
CA ASN A 63 14.72 18.82 4.58
C ASN A 63 13.33 18.97 3.96
N ALA A 64 12.70 17.85 3.59
CA ALA A 64 11.39 17.86 2.95
C ALA A 64 10.58 16.61 3.30
N THR A 65 9.27 16.80 3.49
CA THR A 65 8.30 15.71 3.68
C THR A 65 7.24 15.79 2.59
N PHE A 66 6.95 14.65 1.98
CA PHE A 66 5.90 14.47 0.98
C PHE A 66 5.00 13.34 1.46
N THR A 67 3.73 13.64 1.72
CA THR A 67 2.79 12.69 2.33
C THR A 67 1.56 12.56 1.45
N TYR A 68 1.14 11.32 1.21
CA TYR A 68 -0.04 10.97 0.44
C TYR A 68 -0.86 9.93 1.20
N LEU A 69 -2.08 10.31 1.58
CA LEU A 69 -2.97 9.49 2.39
C LEU A 69 -4.22 9.20 1.55
N THR A 70 -4.45 7.94 1.22
CA THR A 70 -5.49 7.53 0.27
C THR A 70 -6.32 6.40 0.86
N CYS A 71 -7.56 6.70 1.20
CA CYS A 71 -8.48 5.75 1.80
C CYS A 71 -8.70 4.51 0.89
N GLY A 72 -8.80 3.33 1.51
CA GLY A 72 -9.13 2.07 0.82
C GLY A 72 -8.00 1.51 -0.07
N THR A 73 -6.78 2.01 0.08
CA THR A 73 -5.62 1.52 -0.70
C THR A 73 -4.91 0.35 -0.04
N ASN A 74 -4.32 -0.49 -0.88
CA ASN A 74 -3.37 -1.53 -0.52
C ASN A 74 -2.05 -1.26 -1.27
N PRO A 75 -0.96 -2.02 -1.04
CA PRO A 75 0.33 -1.76 -1.68
C PRO A 75 0.25 -1.65 -3.21
N LEU A 76 -0.56 -2.49 -3.87
CA LEU A 76 -0.67 -2.50 -5.33
C LEU A 76 -1.37 -1.27 -5.90
N SER A 77 -2.26 -0.62 -5.12
CA SER A 77 -2.94 0.62 -5.53
C SER A 77 -1.98 1.74 -5.94
N TRP A 78 -0.76 1.71 -5.40
CA TRP A 78 0.30 2.69 -5.64
C TRP A 78 1.14 2.39 -6.89
N LEU A 79 0.93 1.29 -7.61
CA LEU A 79 1.81 0.89 -8.71
C LEU A 79 1.26 1.28 -10.09
N LYS A 80 2.15 1.54 -11.05
CA LYS A 80 1.80 1.85 -12.45
C LYS A 80 1.40 0.63 -13.27
N GLU A 81 1.64 -0.57 -12.75
CA GLU A 81 1.27 -1.81 -13.43
C GLU A 81 -0.25 -1.96 -13.55
N LYS A 82 -0.71 -2.59 -14.64
CA LYS A 82 -2.13 -2.87 -14.81
C LYS A 82 -2.56 -4.02 -13.89
N PRO A 83 -3.78 -4.01 -13.34
CA PRO A 83 -4.84 -3.00 -13.55
C PRO A 83 -4.71 -1.74 -12.65
N TYR A 84 -3.69 -1.65 -11.80
CA TYR A 84 -3.58 -0.62 -10.75
C TYR A 84 -3.25 0.79 -11.25
N SER A 85 -2.77 0.92 -12.48
CA SER A 85 -2.35 2.19 -13.11
C SER A 85 -3.35 3.35 -12.99
N ASN A 86 -4.65 3.04 -12.95
CA ASN A 86 -5.73 4.04 -12.98
C ASN A 86 -6.62 4.03 -11.72
N ILE A 87 -6.20 3.36 -10.64
CA ILE A 87 -6.96 3.27 -9.39
C ILE A 87 -7.19 4.66 -8.79
N LYS A 88 -8.41 4.88 -8.31
CA LYS A 88 -8.85 6.08 -7.61
C LYS A 88 -9.40 5.72 -6.25
N THR A 89 -9.23 6.61 -5.27
CA THR A 89 -9.99 6.57 -4.03
C THR A 89 -11.24 7.44 -4.15
N HIS A 90 -12.30 7.00 -3.49
CA HIS A 90 -13.61 7.67 -3.41
C HIS A 90 -13.99 7.95 -1.94
N CYS A 91 -13.09 7.67 -1.01
CA CYS A 91 -13.42 7.61 0.41
C CYS A 91 -12.53 8.49 1.32
N GLY A 92 -11.62 9.26 0.71
CA GLY A 92 -10.79 10.25 1.40
C GLY A 92 -9.41 10.36 0.77
N PHE A 93 -8.94 11.59 0.57
CA PHE A 93 -7.62 11.92 0.05
C PHE A 93 -7.01 13.09 0.81
N VAL A 94 -5.75 12.95 1.22
CA VAL A 94 -4.90 14.06 1.67
C VAL A 94 -3.55 13.98 0.98
N SER A 95 -3.03 15.11 0.52
CA SER A 95 -1.61 15.26 0.19
C SER A 95 -0.99 16.47 0.86
N MET A 96 0.19 16.31 1.45
CA MET A 96 0.98 17.37 2.09
C MET A 96 2.37 17.37 1.46
N GLU A 97 2.70 18.40 0.68
CA GLU A 97 3.95 18.48 -0.08
C GLU A 97 4.79 19.68 0.32
N SER A 98 6.06 19.46 0.67
CA SER A 98 7.05 20.53 0.80
C SER A 98 7.24 21.29 -0.52
N LEU A 99 7.27 22.62 -0.45
CA LEU A 99 7.56 23.53 -1.57
C LEU A 99 8.95 24.17 -1.50
N GLY A 100 9.72 23.87 -0.44
CA GLY A 100 10.98 24.55 -0.11
C GLY A 100 10.77 25.79 0.76
N GLY A 101 11.84 26.24 1.42
CA GLY A 101 11.79 27.43 2.30
C GLY A 101 10.82 27.33 3.48
N GLY A 102 10.56 26.12 3.97
CA GLY A 102 9.59 25.84 5.05
C GLY A 102 8.11 25.87 4.62
N MET A 103 7.80 26.16 3.35
CA MET A 103 6.42 26.17 2.86
C MET A 103 5.90 24.76 2.52
N MET A 104 4.61 24.54 2.75
CA MET A 104 3.88 23.31 2.43
C MET A 104 2.62 23.63 1.63
N ARG A 105 2.27 22.75 0.68
CA ARG A 105 0.94 22.68 0.07
C ARG A 105 0.17 21.50 0.65
N GLU A 106 -0.98 21.76 1.25
CA GLU A 106 -1.95 20.75 1.66
C GLU A 106 -3.12 20.73 0.66
N ILE A 107 -3.58 19.53 0.30
CA ILE A 107 -4.84 19.30 -0.43
C ILE A 107 -5.57 18.22 0.36
N GLU A 108 -6.78 18.51 0.81
CA GLU A 108 -7.62 17.62 1.62
C GLU A 108 -9.01 17.53 1.00
N ASP A 109 -9.48 16.30 0.80
CA ASP A 109 -10.86 15.98 0.48
C ASP A 109 -11.28 14.70 1.23
N VAL A 110 -11.87 14.88 2.42
CA VAL A 110 -12.22 13.82 3.37
C VAL A 110 -13.67 13.96 3.85
N TYR A 111 -14.28 12.85 4.29
CA TYR A 111 -15.64 12.88 4.82
C TYR A 111 -15.78 13.85 5.99
N GLY A 112 -16.85 14.65 5.99
CA GLY A 112 -17.16 15.57 7.09
C GLY A 112 -16.38 16.89 7.12
N GLN A 113 -15.46 17.14 6.19
CA GLN A 113 -14.71 18.42 6.08
C GLN A 113 -15.65 19.65 6.06
N THR A 114 -16.83 19.51 5.46
CA THR A 114 -17.99 20.37 5.75
C THR A 114 -19.24 19.52 6.00
N ARG A 115 -20.31 20.11 6.56
CA ARG A 115 -21.52 19.37 6.95
C ARG A 115 -22.18 18.68 5.74
N GLY A 116 -22.14 17.35 5.73
CA GLY A 116 -22.71 16.52 4.66
C GLY A 116 -21.78 16.33 3.45
N HIS A 117 -20.52 16.76 3.56
CA HIS A 117 -19.53 16.59 2.50
C HIS A 117 -19.11 15.12 2.32
N THR A 118 -18.95 14.73 1.05
CA THR A 118 -18.53 13.39 0.62
C THR A 118 -17.39 13.54 -0.39
N PRO A 119 -16.26 12.83 -0.23
CA PRO A 119 -15.12 12.98 -1.11
C PRO A 119 -15.40 12.72 -2.59
N GLY A 120 -14.70 13.47 -3.43
CA GLY A 120 -14.60 13.22 -4.86
C GLY A 120 -13.80 11.97 -5.19
N SER A 121 -13.68 11.70 -6.49
CA SER A 121 -12.87 10.61 -7.03
C SER A 121 -11.45 11.11 -7.32
N HIS A 122 -10.48 10.68 -6.52
CA HIS A 122 -9.08 11.13 -6.60
C HIS A 122 -8.17 10.02 -7.11
N PRO A 123 -7.30 10.27 -8.12
CA PRO A 123 -6.31 9.28 -8.55
C PRO A 123 -5.33 8.98 -7.40
N VAL A 124 -5.08 7.69 -7.15
CA VAL A 124 -4.02 7.30 -6.21
C VAL A 124 -2.67 7.60 -6.87
N PRO A 125 -1.80 8.43 -6.25
CA PRO A 125 -0.46 8.72 -6.76
C PRO A 125 0.35 7.44 -6.98
N LYS A 126 1.33 7.46 -7.88
CA LYS A 126 2.10 6.26 -8.24
C LYS A 126 3.51 6.29 -7.68
N LEU A 127 3.88 5.24 -6.95
CA LEU A 127 5.15 5.08 -6.26
C LEU A 127 6.32 5.37 -7.20
N GLU A 128 6.32 4.79 -8.39
CA GLU A 128 7.40 4.95 -9.36
C GLU A 128 7.58 6.43 -9.79
N ASP A 129 6.47 7.15 -9.96
CA ASP A 129 6.50 8.59 -10.29
C ASP A 129 6.90 9.44 -9.08
N LEU A 130 6.46 9.08 -7.87
CA LEU A 130 6.84 9.76 -6.63
C LEU A 130 8.33 9.60 -6.32
N LEU A 131 8.88 8.39 -6.46
CA LEU A 131 10.30 8.13 -6.25
C LEU A 131 11.18 8.93 -7.23
N VAL A 132 10.78 8.99 -8.52
CA VAL A 132 11.50 9.75 -9.55
C VAL A 132 11.37 11.26 -9.34
N THR A 133 10.19 11.77 -9.00
CA THR A 133 9.94 13.22 -8.92
C THR A 133 10.29 13.87 -7.58
N LYS A 134 10.15 13.13 -6.47
CA LYS A 134 10.40 13.66 -5.11
C LYS A 134 11.78 13.30 -4.56
N GLN A 135 12.45 12.30 -5.16
CA GLN A 135 13.78 11.82 -4.75
C GLN A 135 13.91 11.66 -3.21
N PRO A 136 13.03 10.87 -2.56
CA PRO A 136 13.11 10.64 -1.13
C PRO A 136 14.30 9.76 -0.77
N ASP A 137 14.90 9.98 0.39
CA ASP A 137 15.90 9.10 0.98
C ASP A 137 15.23 7.97 1.79
N ILE A 138 14.07 8.26 2.42
CA ILE A 138 13.25 7.26 3.11
C ILE A 138 11.81 7.20 2.58
N LEU A 139 11.26 6.00 2.56
CA LEU A 139 9.84 5.72 2.37
C LEU A 139 9.26 5.16 3.66
N VAL A 140 8.21 5.78 4.18
CA VAL A 140 7.35 5.21 5.23
C VAL A 140 6.03 4.78 4.60
N MET A 141 5.78 3.48 4.58
CA MET A 141 4.55 2.88 4.08
C MET A 141 3.71 2.42 5.28
N GLN A 142 2.59 3.10 5.55
CA GLN A 142 1.58 2.62 6.48
C GLN A 142 0.50 1.85 5.71
N THR A 143 0.42 0.54 5.98
CA THR A 143 -0.74 -0.26 5.58
C THR A 143 -0.79 -1.59 6.33
N GLY A 144 -2.01 -2.09 6.55
CA GLY A 144 -2.21 -3.44 7.10
C GLY A 144 -3.66 -3.82 7.36
N THR A 145 -4.52 -2.84 7.67
CA THR A 145 -5.96 -3.03 7.86
C THR A 145 -6.63 -3.63 6.63
N ASN A 146 -6.33 -3.07 5.45
CA ASN A 146 -6.85 -3.58 4.17
C ASN A 146 -6.27 -4.95 3.78
N LEU A 147 -5.18 -5.42 4.40
CA LEU A 147 -4.68 -6.80 4.21
C LEU A 147 -5.48 -7.82 5.02
N PHE A 148 -6.21 -7.41 6.06
CA PHE A 148 -7.14 -8.29 6.79
C PHE A 148 -8.36 -8.69 5.97
N ASP A 149 -8.66 -8.00 4.86
CA ASP A 149 -9.77 -8.35 3.96
C ASP A 149 -9.49 -9.65 3.17
N LEU A 150 -8.25 -10.15 3.18
CA LEU A 150 -7.89 -11.49 2.68
C LEU A 150 -8.43 -12.63 3.57
N PHE A 151 -8.96 -12.32 4.76
CA PHE A 151 -9.44 -13.27 5.75
C PHE A 151 -10.95 -13.06 5.97
N PRO A 152 -11.82 -13.51 5.03
CA PRO A 152 -13.24 -13.14 5.01
C PRO A 152 -14.03 -13.64 6.23
N ASP A 153 -13.62 -14.75 6.84
CA ASP A 153 -14.24 -15.28 8.07
C ASP A 153 -13.81 -14.51 9.34
N LYS A 154 -12.82 -13.61 9.21
CA LYS A 154 -12.22 -12.78 10.27
C LYS A 154 -11.62 -13.58 11.43
N ARG A 155 -11.41 -14.89 11.28
CA ARG A 155 -11.03 -15.81 12.36
C ARG A 155 -9.85 -16.70 12.04
N SER A 156 -9.84 -17.35 10.87
CA SER A 156 -8.98 -18.49 10.60
C SER A 156 -7.85 -18.17 9.63
N VAL A 157 -6.69 -18.80 9.83
CA VAL A 157 -5.55 -18.72 8.91
C VAL A 157 -5.41 -20.03 8.13
N ASN A 158 -5.26 -19.93 6.80
CA ASN A 158 -4.75 -21.01 5.97
C ASN A 158 -3.35 -20.60 5.48
N PRO A 159 -2.25 -21.04 6.13
CA PRO A 159 -0.92 -20.52 5.85
C PRO A 159 -0.50 -20.68 4.38
N ASN A 160 -0.76 -21.84 3.77
CA ASN A 160 -0.37 -22.12 2.39
C ASN A 160 -1.02 -21.16 1.37
N ARG A 161 -2.26 -20.75 1.64
CA ARG A 161 -3.01 -19.83 0.79
C ARG A 161 -2.71 -18.38 1.14
N HIS A 162 -2.93 -17.99 2.39
CA HIS A 162 -2.89 -16.59 2.80
C HIS A 162 -1.45 -16.03 2.74
N ALA A 163 -0.41 -16.86 2.86
CA ALA A 163 0.97 -16.43 2.58
C ALA A 163 1.17 -16.06 1.11
N ALA A 164 0.70 -16.92 0.19
CA ALA A 164 0.79 -16.65 -1.25
C ALA A 164 -0.02 -15.40 -1.65
N GLU A 165 -1.22 -15.24 -1.09
CA GLU A 165 -2.05 -14.05 -1.32
C GLU A 165 -1.40 -12.78 -0.77
N LEU A 166 -0.89 -12.77 0.48
CA LEU A 166 -0.14 -11.62 1.02
C LEU A 166 1.07 -11.26 0.16
N ARG A 167 1.86 -12.26 -0.29
CA ARG A 167 2.99 -12.05 -1.19
C ARG A 167 2.60 -11.33 -2.48
N ASN A 168 1.42 -11.62 -3.04
CA ASN A 168 0.93 -10.94 -4.25
C ASN A 168 0.74 -9.43 -4.06
N PHE A 169 0.47 -8.95 -2.84
CA PHE A 169 0.40 -7.52 -2.53
C PHE A 169 1.75 -6.93 -2.13
N LEU A 170 2.48 -7.61 -1.24
CA LEU A 170 3.70 -7.07 -0.62
C LEU A 170 4.90 -7.03 -1.58
N VAL A 171 5.13 -8.14 -2.29
CA VAL A 171 6.38 -8.35 -3.05
C VAL A 171 6.49 -7.42 -4.26
N PRO A 172 5.45 -7.24 -5.12
CA PRO A 172 5.56 -6.33 -6.26
C PRO A 172 5.84 -4.89 -5.84
N PHE A 173 5.21 -4.42 -4.75
CA PHE A 173 5.43 -3.06 -4.25
C PHE A 173 6.88 -2.82 -3.81
N ILE A 174 7.43 -3.72 -2.98
CA ILE A 174 8.82 -3.61 -2.53
C ILE A 174 9.79 -3.73 -3.71
N ASN A 175 9.51 -4.62 -4.65
CA ASN A 175 10.32 -4.75 -5.86
C ASN A 175 10.28 -3.52 -6.77
N LYS A 176 9.16 -2.78 -6.84
CA LYS A 176 9.13 -1.46 -7.51
C LYS A 176 9.87 -0.40 -6.71
N ALA A 177 9.72 -0.39 -5.38
CA ALA A 177 10.42 0.55 -4.51
C ALA A 177 11.94 0.45 -4.66
N VAL A 178 12.51 -0.76 -4.63
CA VAL A 178 13.96 -0.94 -4.75
C VAL A 178 14.50 -0.84 -6.17
N ARG A 179 13.71 -1.19 -7.20
CA ARG A 179 14.20 -1.17 -8.61
C ARG A 179 14.00 0.16 -9.32
N THR A 180 13.14 1.05 -8.82
CA THR A 180 12.93 2.39 -9.40
C THR A 180 14.15 3.29 -9.13
N PRO A 181 14.83 3.84 -10.17
CA PRO A 181 15.97 4.73 -9.97
C PRO A 181 15.60 5.97 -9.16
N SER A 182 16.14 6.07 -7.95
CA SER A 182 15.87 7.15 -6.99
C SER A 182 16.92 7.18 -5.88
N ASN A 183 16.91 8.24 -5.07
CA ASN A 183 17.72 8.38 -3.85
C ASN A 183 17.30 7.44 -2.69
N LEU A 184 16.24 6.64 -2.85
CA LEU A 184 15.67 5.84 -1.77
C LEU A 184 16.70 4.87 -1.19
N ARG A 185 17.04 5.03 0.09
CA ARG A 185 18.03 4.22 0.83
C ARG A 185 17.41 3.33 1.90
N LYS A 186 16.22 3.66 2.40
CA LYS A 186 15.56 2.90 3.48
C LYS A 186 14.04 2.90 3.35
N ILE A 187 13.41 1.77 3.67
CA ILE A 187 11.96 1.60 3.68
C ILE A 187 11.53 1.20 5.10
N TYR A 188 10.54 1.91 5.64
CA TYR A 188 9.85 1.59 6.88
C TYR A 188 8.45 1.09 6.55
N TRP A 189 8.11 -0.11 7.01
CA TRP A 189 6.78 -0.69 6.81
C TRP A 189 6.02 -0.69 8.13
N VAL A 190 5.08 0.23 8.27
CA VAL A 190 4.25 0.39 9.47
C VAL A 190 3.02 -0.50 9.30
N THR A 191 2.95 -1.59 10.09
CA THR A 191 1.78 -2.49 10.06
C THR A 191 0.57 -1.87 10.77
N SER A 192 -0.59 -2.53 10.66
CA SER A 192 -1.75 -2.14 11.46
C SER A 192 -1.47 -2.28 12.96
N PRO A 193 -1.94 -1.37 13.82
CA PRO A 193 -2.08 -1.62 15.24
C PRO A 193 -3.18 -2.68 15.47
N THR A 194 -3.41 -3.06 16.73
CA THR A 194 -4.36 -4.12 17.08
C THR A 194 -5.77 -3.83 16.53
N SER A 195 -6.30 -4.69 15.67
CA SER A 195 -7.67 -4.60 15.17
C SER A 195 -8.57 -5.51 15.99
N GLY A 196 -9.72 -5.00 16.44
CA GLY A 196 -10.78 -5.79 17.04
C GLY A 196 -11.68 -6.47 16.00
N ARG A 197 -11.48 -6.20 14.70
CA ARG A 197 -12.26 -6.76 13.59
C ARG A 197 -11.91 -8.22 13.28
N VAL A 198 -10.67 -8.62 13.51
CA VAL A 198 -10.13 -9.95 13.16
C VAL A 198 -9.42 -10.62 14.35
N SER A 199 -9.31 -11.95 14.33
CA SER A 199 -8.62 -12.70 15.39
C SER A 199 -7.15 -12.28 15.58
N LYS A 200 -6.61 -12.52 16.79
CA LYS A 200 -5.18 -12.32 17.07
C LYS A 200 -4.32 -13.17 16.13
N GLU A 201 -4.75 -14.39 15.81
CA GLU A 201 -4.06 -15.32 14.91
C GLU A 201 -3.83 -14.72 13.52
N ILE A 202 -4.85 -14.05 12.95
CA ILE A 202 -4.72 -13.32 11.67
C ILE A 202 -3.72 -12.17 11.79
N GLN A 203 -3.77 -11.40 12.87
CA GLN A 203 -2.88 -10.25 13.09
C GLN A 203 -1.43 -10.68 13.26
N ASP A 204 -1.19 -11.77 14.01
CA ASP A 204 0.12 -12.41 14.16
C ASP A 204 0.62 -12.90 12.80
N PHE A 205 -0.22 -13.63 12.05
CA PHE A 205 0.15 -14.18 10.76
C PHE A 205 0.48 -13.10 9.72
N VAL A 206 -0.35 -12.06 9.58
CA VAL A 206 -0.08 -10.95 8.64
C VAL A 206 1.22 -10.23 9.01
N PHE A 207 1.49 -10.01 10.30
CA PHE A 207 2.74 -9.38 10.74
C PHE A 207 3.97 -10.26 10.42
N GLU A 208 3.98 -11.51 10.86
CA GLU A 208 5.12 -12.41 10.67
C GLU A 208 5.35 -12.76 9.20
N GLN A 209 4.29 -12.92 8.40
CA GLN A 209 4.40 -13.12 6.96
C GLN A 209 4.97 -11.88 6.26
N THR A 210 4.51 -10.68 6.61
CA THR A 210 5.11 -9.42 6.11
C THR A 210 6.59 -9.33 6.45
N ARG A 211 6.96 -9.63 7.70
CA ARG A 211 8.35 -9.66 8.15
C ARG A 211 9.19 -10.71 7.40
N SER A 212 8.64 -11.89 7.14
CA SER A 212 9.30 -12.95 6.37
C SER A 212 9.55 -12.53 4.91
N ASP A 213 8.54 -11.95 4.26
CA ASP A 213 8.58 -11.66 2.83
C ASP A 213 9.43 -10.42 2.49
N VAL A 214 9.37 -9.36 3.31
CA VAL A 214 9.98 -8.07 3.00
C VAL A 214 10.93 -7.53 4.07
N GLY A 215 11.04 -8.17 5.24
CA GLY A 215 11.86 -7.71 6.37
C GLY A 215 13.37 -7.71 6.16
N HIS A 216 13.86 -8.29 5.04
CA HIS A 216 15.25 -8.19 4.61
C HIS A 216 15.53 -6.97 3.72
N VAL A 217 14.50 -6.19 3.37
CA VAL A 217 14.55 -4.97 2.57
C VAL A 217 14.00 -3.76 3.33
N ALA A 218 12.90 -3.95 4.06
CA ALA A 218 12.20 -2.92 4.81
C ALA A 218 12.26 -3.20 6.32
N HIS A 219 12.40 -2.14 7.12
CA HIS A 219 12.23 -2.21 8.57
C HIS A 219 10.73 -2.31 8.87
N VAL A 220 10.25 -3.52 9.17
CA VAL A 220 8.84 -3.77 9.53
C VAL A 220 8.61 -3.41 11.01
N ILE A 221 7.74 -2.44 11.25
CA ILE A 221 7.42 -1.89 12.57
C ILE A 221 6.11 -2.51 13.08
N ASP A 222 6.14 -3.14 14.26
CA ASP A 222 4.96 -3.76 14.88
C ASP A 222 4.12 -2.74 15.67
N SER A 223 3.19 -2.09 14.98
CA SER A 223 2.28 -1.09 15.56
C SER A 223 1.43 -1.61 16.73
N ARG A 224 1.21 -2.93 16.83
CA ARG A 224 0.43 -3.55 17.93
C ARG A 224 1.11 -3.39 19.29
N THR A 225 2.42 -3.12 19.29
CA THR A 225 3.22 -2.84 20.50
C THR A 225 3.31 -1.36 20.83
N LEU A 226 2.92 -0.48 19.90
CA LEU A 226 3.10 0.96 20.02
C LEU A 226 1.89 1.64 20.66
N VAL A 227 0.66 1.20 20.39
CA VAL A 227 -0.56 1.77 20.98
C VAL A 227 -1.36 0.71 21.72
N ALA A 228 -1.88 1.07 22.90
CA ALA A 228 -2.62 0.15 23.76
C ALA A 228 -4.06 -0.05 23.26
N TYR A 229 -4.52 -1.30 23.19
CA TYR A 229 -5.89 -1.66 22.85
C TYR A 229 -6.69 -2.00 24.13
N PRO A 230 -7.98 -1.62 24.24
CA PRO A 230 -8.81 -0.90 23.25
C PRO A 230 -8.58 0.61 23.25
N TYR A 231 -8.78 1.24 22.08
CA TYR A 231 -8.65 2.70 21.91
C TYR A 231 -9.87 3.47 22.43
N HIS A 232 -9.64 4.66 22.98
CA HIS A 232 -10.66 5.51 23.61
C HIS A 232 -11.73 6.00 22.61
N HIS A 233 -11.34 6.29 21.38
CA HIS A 233 -12.23 6.72 20.30
C HIS A 233 -12.26 5.69 19.16
N MET A 234 -12.37 4.40 19.49
CA MET A 234 -12.53 3.33 18.50
C MET A 234 -13.92 3.35 17.84
N GLU A 235 -13.93 3.37 16.52
CA GLU A 235 -15.14 3.34 15.69
C GLU A 235 -15.93 2.02 15.84
N PRO A 236 -17.20 1.97 15.39
CA PRO A 236 -18.03 0.78 15.48
C PRO A 236 -17.44 -0.46 14.79
N ASP A 237 -16.62 -0.28 13.74
CA ASP A 237 -16.01 -1.35 12.94
C ASP A 237 -14.86 -2.10 13.65
N LYS A 238 -14.41 -1.58 14.80
CA LYS A 238 -13.31 -2.10 15.63
C LYS A 238 -11.94 -2.07 14.95
N GLU A 239 -11.75 -1.18 13.99
CA GLU A 239 -10.51 -1.02 13.25
C GLU A 239 -10.03 0.43 13.22
N HIS A 240 -10.93 1.36 12.88
CA HIS A 240 -10.59 2.79 12.90
C HIS A 240 -10.72 3.36 14.32
N PHE A 241 -9.92 4.38 14.62
CA PHE A 241 -9.95 5.14 15.86
C PHE A 241 -9.42 6.55 15.63
N LEU A 242 -9.58 7.47 16.58
CA LEU A 242 -9.23 8.88 16.44
C LEU A 242 -8.55 9.45 17.71
N GLY A 243 -7.95 10.63 17.60
CA GLY A 243 -7.45 11.42 18.73
C GLY A 243 -6.18 10.87 19.37
N ALA A 244 -6.02 11.10 20.69
CA ALA A 244 -4.72 10.96 21.37
C ALA A 244 -4.05 9.57 21.27
N ASP A 245 -4.80 8.48 21.14
CA ASP A 245 -4.22 7.15 20.91
C ASP A 245 -3.61 7.02 19.50
N MET A 246 -4.23 7.67 18.50
CA MET A 246 -3.74 7.76 17.12
C MET A 246 -2.49 8.64 17.05
N ASP A 247 -2.50 9.77 17.76
CA ASP A 247 -1.33 10.66 17.87
C ASP A 247 -0.15 9.95 18.55
N GLN A 248 -0.41 9.22 19.64
CA GLN A 248 0.58 8.42 20.34
C GLN A 248 1.18 7.32 19.45
N TRP A 249 0.37 6.68 18.59
CA TRP A 249 0.88 5.69 17.64
C TRP A 249 1.82 6.34 16.62
N ALA A 250 1.43 7.48 16.04
CA ALA A 250 2.27 8.23 15.10
C ALA A 250 3.59 8.69 15.73
N ASP A 251 3.53 9.27 16.94
CA ASP A 251 4.72 9.72 17.67
C ASP A 251 5.67 8.56 17.97
N LYS A 252 5.16 7.39 18.39
CA LYS A 252 6.01 6.21 18.63
C LYS A 252 6.56 5.56 17.36
N VAL A 253 5.85 5.64 16.23
CA VAL A 253 6.41 5.24 14.93
C VAL A 253 7.54 6.18 14.53
N PHE A 254 7.37 7.49 14.71
CA PHE A 254 8.43 8.46 14.51
C PHE A 254 9.65 8.15 15.39
N ASP A 255 9.46 7.90 16.69
CA ASP A 255 10.55 7.55 17.62
C ASP A 255 11.32 6.29 17.20
N VAL A 256 10.66 5.31 16.57
CA VAL A 256 11.33 4.11 16.02
C VAL A 256 12.18 4.47 14.80
N VAL A 257 11.65 5.30 13.89
CA VAL A 257 12.38 5.77 12.69
C VAL A 257 13.57 6.65 13.08
N GLU A 258 13.36 7.64 13.95
CA GLU A 258 14.41 8.56 14.41
C GLU A 258 15.55 7.81 15.12
N ARG A 259 15.21 6.86 16.01
CA ARG A 259 16.21 6.01 16.69
C ARG A 259 17.04 5.22 15.69
N ASP A 260 16.39 4.59 14.70
CA ASP A 260 17.07 3.80 13.67
C ASP A 260 17.99 4.69 12.79
N LEU A 261 17.50 5.84 12.34
CA LEU A 261 18.30 6.83 11.59
C LEU A 261 19.48 7.39 12.39
N SER A 262 19.31 7.59 13.70
CA SER A 262 20.40 8.02 14.59
C SER A 262 21.48 6.95 14.78
N SER A 263 21.10 5.66 14.71
CA SER A 263 22.01 4.53 14.85
C SER A 263 22.79 4.23 13.56
N GLN A 264 22.21 4.56 12.41
CA GLN A 264 22.80 4.36 11.09
C GLN A 264 22.50 5.55 10.18
N PRO A 265 23.40 6.55 10.11
CA PRO A 265 23.19 7.75 9.31
C PRO A 265 22.94 7.41 7.83
N ILE A 266 21.86 7.94 7.27
CA ILE A 266 21.38 7.54 5.93
C ILE A 266 22.40 7.82 4.83
N ALA A 267 23.23 8.86 4.99
CA ALA A 267 24.29 9.21 4.06
C ALA A 267 25.33 8.08 3.85
N SER A 268 25.46 7.16 4.82
CA SER A 268 26.34 5.98 4.71
C SER A 268 25.76 4.84 3.86
N LEU A 269 24.44 4.83 3.62
CA LEU A 269 23.74 3.81 2.86
C LEU A 269 23.78 4.13 1.37
N GLN A 270 24.00 3.11 0.53
CA GLN A 270 23.80 3.26 -0.91
C GLN A 270 22.29 3.28 -1.23
N PRO A 271 21.84 4.01 -2.27
CA PRO A 271 20.46 3.92 -2.75
C PRO A 271 20.10 2.46 -3.10
N LEU A 272 18.91 2.01 -2.73
CA LEU A 272 18.46 0.61 -2.85
C LEU A 272 18.58 0.10 -4.29
N SER A 273 18.29 0.96 -5.28
CA SER A 273 18.43 0.69 -6.73
C SER A 273 19.87 0.40 -7.19
N GLN A 274 20.87 0.69 -6.36
CA GLN A 274 22.30 0.43 -6.61
C GLN A 274 22.84 -0.73 -5.75
N THR A 275 22.02 -1.32 -4.87
CA THR A 275 22.40 -2.44 -4.01
C THR A 275 22.16 -3.80 -4.68
N THR A 276 22.74 -4.85 -4.10
CA THR A 276 22.45 -6.25 -4.48
C THR A 276 20.98 -6.64 -4.25
N ILE A 277 20.21 -5.90 -3.45
CA ILE A 277 18.76 -6.11 -3.26
C ILE A 277 17.99 -5.83 -4.55
N ALA A 278 18.38 -4.80 -5.32
CA ALA A 278 17.75 -4.51 -6.61
C ALA A 278 18.08 -5.55 -7.69
N GLN A 279 19.26 -6.18 -7.60
CA GLN A 279 19.72 -7.24 -8.50
C GLN A 279 19.09 -8.60 -8.16
N ASN A 280 19.05 -8.93 -6.87
CA ASN A 280 18.43 -10.13 -6.31
C ASN A 280 17.08 -9.77 -5.66
N SER A 281 16.22 -9.09 -6.43
CA SER A 281 14.88 -8.68 -5.97
C SER A 281 14.09 -9.88 -5.47
N VAL A 282 13.24 -9.67 -4.46
CA VAL A 282 12.40 -10.73 -3.86
C VAL A 282 11.68 -11.48 -4.98
N THR A 283 11.77 -12.82 -4.98
CA THR A 283 11.14 -13.64 -6.03
C THR A 283 9.66 -13.31 -6.13
N GLU A 284 9.28 -12.65 -7.23
CA GLU A 284 7.89 -12.31 -7.49
C GLU A 284 7.09 -13.61 -7.54
N PRO A 285 5.92 -13.68 -6.88
CA PRO A 285 5.02 -14.79 -7.13
C PRO A 285 4.79 -14.84 -8.64
N THR A 286 4.92 -16.03 -9.24
CA THR A 286 4.67 -16.21 -10.66
C THR A 286 3.31 -15.57 -10.95
N PRO A 287 3.22 -14.52 -11.80
CA PRO A 287 1.93 -13.94 -12.09
C PRO A 287 1.05 -15.09 -12.60
N PRO A 288 -0.18 -15.28 -12.06
CA PRO A 288 -1.07 -16.30 -12.57
C PRO A 288 -1.13 -16.07 -14.07
N ALA A 289 -0.73 -17.08 -14.85
CA ALA A 289 -0.44 -16.92 -16.26
C ALA A 289 -1.57 -16.11 -16.92
N GLU A 290 -1.24 -15.06 -17.70
CA GLU A 290 -2.24 -14.22 -18.35
C GLU A 290 -3.16 -15.12 -19.20
N LYS A 291 -4.24 -15.59 -18.58
CA LYS A 291 -5.33 -16.25 -19.30
C LYS A 291 -5.81 -15.18 -20.28
N PRO A 292 -5.93 -15.51 -21.57
CA PRO A 292 -6.25 -14.52 -22.57
C PRO A 292 -7.51 -13.75 -22.15
N LYS A 293 -7.39 -12.42 -22.12
CA LYS A 293 -8.53 -11.52 -21.98
C LYS A 293 -9.61 -11.97 -22.97
N GLU A 294 -10.87 -11.88 -22.55
CA GLU A 294 -12.09 -12.27 -23.28
C GLU A 294 -12.59 -13.72 -23.14
N GLN A 295 -12.02 -14.59 -22.28
CA GLN A 295 -12.73 -15.83 -21.90
C GLN A 295 -13.89 -15.57 -20.93
N THR A 296 -15.03 -15.12 -21.48
CA THR A 296 -16.29 -15.03 -20.75
C THR A 296 -16.88 -16.42 -20.47
N LEU A 297 -16.94 -16.80 -19.19
CA LEU A 297 -17.58 -18.04 -18.75
C LEU A 297 -19.12 -17.90 -18.86
N GLN A 298 -19.78 -18.84 -19.52
CA GLN A 298 -21.23 -18.95 -19.52
C GLN A 298 -21.67 -20.23 -18.83
N VAL A 299 -22.50 -20.11 -17.79
CA VAL A 299 -23.03 -21.26 -17.04
C VAL A 299 -24.55 -21.16 -16.89
N ARG A 300 -25.19 -22.32 -16.74
CA ARG A 300 -26.52 -22.44 -16.16
C ARG A 300 -26.34 -22.94 -14.73
N ALA A 301 -26.70 -22.11 -13.76
CA ALA A 301 -26.44 -22.39 -12.34
C ALA A 301 -27.66 -22.06 -11.46
N LYS A 302 -27.88 -22.84 -10.40
CA LYS A 302 -28.99 -22.71 -9.46
C LYS A 302 -28.52 -22.00 -8.20
N LEU A 303 -29.15 -20.89 -7.84
CA LEU A 303 -28.78 -20.11 -6.65
C LEU A 303 -29.09 -20.93 -5.38
N ILE A 304 -28.08 -21.22 -4.56
CA ILE A 304 -28.22 -22.03 -3.35
C ILE A 304 -27.99 -21.25 -2.05
N SER A 305 -27.13 -20.22 -2.05
CA SER A 305 -26.93 -19.35 -0.88
C SER A 305 -26.75 -17.87 -1.27
N LYS A 306 -27.05 -16.97 -0.34
CA LYS A 306 -26.93 -15.53 -0.50
C LYS A 306 -26.30 -14.90 0.76
N THR A 307 -25.14 -14.28 0.60
CA THR A 307 -24.61 -13.32 1.58
C THR A 307 -25.59 -12.17 1.78
N GLN A 308 -25.80 -11.76 3.03
CA GLN A 308 -26.61 -10.57 3.31
C GLN A 308 -25.76 -9.29 3.21
N PRO A 309 -26.25 -8.24 2.52
CA PRO A 309 -25.67 -6.92 2.60
C PRO A 309 -25.53 -6.47 4.06
N VAL A 310 -24.42 -5.82 4.38
CA VAL A 310 -24.25 -5.15 5.66
C VAL A 310 -24.80 -3.71 5.59
N PRO A 311 -25.33 -3.17 6.70
CA PRO A 311 -25.72 -1.76 6.80
C PRO A 311 -24.64 -0.79 6.33
N VAL A 312 -25.05 0.37 5.78
CA VAL A 312 -24.13 1.38 5.21
C VAL A 312 -23.04 1.79 6.21
N ASN A 313 -23.40 2.02 7.46
CA ASN A 313 -22.47 2.37 8.53
C ASN A 313 -21.43 1.28 8.87
N GLU A 314 -21.59 0.03 8.42
CA GLU A 314 -20.62 -1.05 8.62
C GLU A 314 -19.61 -1.20 7.46
N PHE A 315 -19.89 -0.59 6.30
CA PHE A 315 -18.96 -0.57 5.16
C PHE A 315 -18.52 0.83 4.73
N LEU A 316 -18.92 1.89 5.43
CA LEU A 316 -18.20 3.17 5.34
C LEU A 316 -16.69 2.95 5.64
N PRO A 317 -15.80 3.75 5.02
CA PRO A 317 -16.08 4.90 4.15
C PRO A 317 -16.27 4.55 2.66
N TYR A 318 -16.45 3.27 2.29
CA TYR A 318 -16.48 2.81 0.89
C TYR A 318 -17.81 3.14 0.19
N GLN A 319 -17.77 3.61 -1.05
CA GLN A 319 -18.98 3.97 -1.83
C GLN A 319 -19.65 2.76 -2.53
N GLU A 320 -18.84 1.80 -2.98
CA GLU A 320 -19.27 0.56 -3.61
C GLU A 320 -19.09 -0.62 -2.65
N PHE A 321 -19.99 -1.61 -2.72
CA PHE A 321 -19.88 -2.83 -1.92
C PHE A 321 -20.49 -4.05 -2.61
N LEU A 322 -19.78 -5.18 -2.57
CA LEU A 322 -20.15 -6.45 -3.19
C LEU A 322 -20.62 -7.51 -2.18
N VAL A 323 -21.58 -8.36 -2.57
CA VAL A 323 -22.00 -9.54 -1.79
C VAL A 323 -21.90 -10.82 -2.63
N GLY A 324 -21.37 -11.88 -2.03
CA GLY A 324 -21.18 -13.19 -2.66
C GLY A 324 -22.44 -14.06 -2.66
N TYR A 325 -22.89 -14.47 -3.84
CA TYR A 325 -23.98 -15.43 -4.02
C TYR A 325 -23.41 -16.75 -4.56
N LEU A 326 -23.77 -17.85 -3.91
CA LEU A 326 -23.29 -19.18 -4.25
C LEU A 326 -24.31 -19.89 -5.14
N TYR A 327 -23.85 -20.40 -6.29
CA TYR A 327 -24.68 -21.15 -7.22
C TYR A 327 -24.12 -22.57 -7.42
N GLU A 328 -25.02 -23.54 -7.51
CA GLU A 328 -24.76 -24.91 -7.97
C GLU A 328 -24.72 -24.94 -9.50
N VAL A 329 -23.60 -25.33 -10.10
CA VAL A 329 -23.41 -25.36 -11.57
C VAL A 329 -24.14 -26.57 -12.15
N THR A 330 -25.22 -26.32 -12.88
CA THR A 330 -25.99 -27.40 -13.52
C THR A 330 -25.49 -27.76 -14.93
N ARG A 331 -24.83 -26.81 -15.60
CA ARG A 331 -24.24 -26.98 -16.93
C ARG A 331 -23.31 -25.81 -17.28
N VAL A 332 -22.10 -26.11 -17.76
CA VAL A 332 -21.28 -25.14 -18.49
C VAL A 332 -21.79 -25.01 -19.93
N ILE A 333 -21.92 -23.78 -20.42
CA ILE A 333 -22.47 -23.45 -21.76
C ILE A 333 -21.33 -23.03 -22.71
N ALA A 334 -20.38 -22.24 -22.22
CA ALA A 334 -19.18 -21.81 -22.93
C ALA A 334 -18.08 -21.42 -21.93
N GLY A 335 -16.81 -21.55 -22.32
CA GLY A 335 -15.67 -21.47 -21.39
C GLY A 335 -15.44 -22.79 -20.63
N GLU A 336 -14.38 -22.82 -19.82
CA GLU A 336 -13.99 -23.98 -19.02
C GLU A 336 -14.26 -23.72 -17.54
N TYR A 337 -14.89 -24.68 -16.86
CA TYR A 337 -15.14 -24.64 -15.42
C TYR A 337 -15.34 -26.06 -14.87
N SER A 338 -14.58 -26.44 -13.85
CA SER A 338 -14.56 -27.79 -13.27
C SER A 338 -15.48 -27.95 -12.05
N GLU A 339 -15.73 -26.87 -11.31
CA GLU A 339 -16.38 -26.96 -10.00
C GLU A 339 -17.90 -27.10 -10.09
N ASN A 340 -18.46 -27.92 -9.20
CA ASN A 340 -19.92 -28.10 -9.08
C ASN A 340 -20.62 -26.87 -8.46
N GLN A 341 -19.87 -25.91 -7.94
CA GLN A 341 -20.37 -24.69 -7.32
C GLN A 341 -19.53 -23.50 -7.79
N ILE A 342 -20.16 -22.33 -7.90
CA ILE A 342 -19.53 -21.08 -8.34
C ILE A 342 -19.97 -19.92 -7.46
N LEU A 343 -19.00 -19.13 -6.99
CA LEU A 343 -19.22 -17.90 -6.25
C LEU A 343 -19.33 -16.74 -7.23
N VAL A 344 -20.46 -16.01 -7.18
CA VAL A 344 -20.69 -14.83 -8.03
C VAL A 344 -21.00 -13.62 -7.15
N MET A 345 -20.15 -12.61 -7.25
CA MET A 345 -20.31 -11.33 -6.57
C MET A 345 -21.33 -10.47 -7.30
N HIS A 346 -22.20 -9.81 -6.52
CA HIS A 346 -23.14 -8.82 -7.02
C HIS A 346 -22.99 -7.51 -6.23
N PRO A 347 -23.10 -6.35 -6.89
CA PRO A 347 -23.11 -5.07 -6.19
C PRO A 347 -24.38 -4.97 -5.33
N ALA A 348 -24.17 -4.82 -4.03
CA ALA A 348 -25.18 -4.46 -3.05
C ALA A 348 -25.31 -2.94 -2.91
N TYR A 349 -24.20 -2.20 -3.05
CA TYR A 349 -24.18 -0.75 -3.01
C TYR A 349 -23.31 -0.17 -4.14
N ILE A 350 -23.73 0.97 -4.69
CA ILE A 350 -22.99 1.77 -5.68
C ILE A 350 -23.24 3.23 -5.31
N LYS A 351 -22.20 4.05 -5.13
CA LYS A 351 -22.34 5.43 -4.61
C LYS A 351 -23.21 5.51 -3.34
N LEU A 352 -23.06 4.54 -2.44
CA LEU A 352 -23.86 4.33 -1.22
C LEU A 352 -25.36 4.02 -1.46
N GLU A 353 -25.86 3.95 -2.70
CA GLU A 353 -27.24 3.58 -3.01
C GLU A 353 -27.42 2.05 -3.01
N GLU A 354 -28.45 1.56 -2.31
CA GLU A 354 -28.78 0.12 -2.28
C GLU A 354 -29.25 -0.37 -3.66
N GLN A 355 -28.65 -1.47 -4.11
CA GLN A 355 -28.91 -2.07 -5.41
C GLN A 355 -29.96 -3.19 -5.33
N ARG A 356 -30.81 -3.29 -6.36
CA ARG A 356 -31.94 -4.22 -6.40
C ARG A 356 -31.53 -5.71 -6.50
N LEU A 357 -31.18 -6.30 -5.37
CA LEU A 357 -30.78 -7.70 -5.23
C LEU A 357 -31.96 -8.69 -5.14
N GLY A 358 -33.19 -8.22 -4.92
CA GLY A 358 -34.40 -9.06 -4.79
C GLY A 358 -34.79 -9.88 -6.04
N ARG A 359 -34.19 -9.60 -7.20
CA ARG A 359 -34.34 -10.42 -8.44
C ARG A 359 -33.76 -11.83 -8.30
N TRP A 360 -32.84 -12.01 -7.36
CA TRP A 360 -32.11 -13.25 -7.09
C TRP A 360 -32.80 -14.04 -5.97
N ARG A 361 -33.41 -15.18 -6.32
CA ARG A 361 -34.15 -16.06 -5.40
C ARG A 361 -33.47 -17.42 -5.32
N ILE A 362 -33.24 -17.89 -4.10
CA ILE A 362 -32.70 -19.22 -3.82
C ILE A 362 -33.62 -20.29 -4.43
N GLY A 363 -33.02 -21.39 -4.92
CA GLY A 363 -33.70 -22.48 -5.62
C GLY A 363 -33.95 -22.22 -7.11
N ARG A 364 -33.84 -20.98 -7.61
CA ARG A 364 -34.01 -20.68 -9.04
C ARG A 364 -32.71 -20.87 -9.83
N THR A 365 -32.86 -21.36 -11.06
CA THR A 365 -31.78 -21.51 -12.04
C THR A 365 -31.69 -20.28 -12.95
N TYR A 366 -30.47 -19.81 -13.18
CA TYR A 366 -30.15 -18.65 -13.98
C TYR A 366 -29.14 -19.03 -15.07
N ARG A 367 -29.20 -18.36 -16.23
CA ARG A 367 -28.10 -18.33 -17.19
C ARG A 367 -27.23 -17.13 -16.83
N LEU A 368 -25.98 -17.39 -16.50
CA LEU A 368 -25.01 -16.39 -16.08
C LEU A 368 -23.92 -16.27 -17.15
N GLN A 369 -23.48 -15.03 -17.38
CA GLN A 369 -22.36 -14.68 -18.24
C GLN A 369 -21.38 -13.91 -17.35
N LEU A 370 -20.19 -14.45 -17.18
CA LEU A 370 -19.31 -14.16 -16.05
C LEU A 370 -17.88 -13.85 -16.51
N HIS A 371 -17.22 -12.95 -15.78
CA HIS A 371 -15.77 -12.77 -15.77
C HIS A 371 -15.24 -13.13 -14.38
N GLU A 372 -14.00 -13.65 -14.30
CA GLU A 372 -13.29 -13.78 -13.03
C GLU A 372 -13.16 -12.38 -12.41
N LEU A 373 -13.56 -12.20 -11.13
CA LEU A 373 -13.63 -10.88 -10.49
C LEU A 373 -12.30 -10.12 -10.58
N GLU A 374 -11.19 -10.85 -10.39
CA GLU A 374 -9.80 -10.36 -10.46
C GLU A 374 -9.39 -9.67 -11.76
N ASN A 375 -10.15 -9.89 -12.84
CA ASN A 375 -9.88 -9.30 -14.15
C ASN A 375 -10.75 -8.06 -14.42
N THR A 376 -11.55 -7.62 -13.45
CA THR A 376 -12.53 -6.52 -13.59
C THR A 376 -12.21 -5.33 -12.69
N VAL A 377 -12.82 -4.17 -12.98
CA VAL A 377 -12.73 -2.96 -12.14
C VAL A 377 -13.25 -3.16 -10.71
N TRP A 378 -14.07 -4.19 -10.48
CA TRP A 378 -14.69 -4.47 -9.19
C TRP A 378 -13.79 -5.20 -8.19
N LYS A 379 -12.61 -5.68 -8.60
CA LYS A 379 -11.74 -6.49 -7.73
C LYS A 379 -11.24 -5.78 -6.47
N THR A 380 -11.12 -4.45 -6.52
CA THR A 380 -10.69 -3.61 -5.38
C THR A 380 -11.86 -3.09 -4.57
N VAL A 381 -13.10 -3.42 -4.93
CA VAL A 381 -14.30 -3.02 -4.20
C VAL A 381 -14.48 -3.93 -2.99
N LYS A 382 -14.70 -3.33 -1.81
CA LYS A 382 -14.92 -4.07 -0.57
C LYS A 382 -16.08 -5.04 -0.72
N SER A 383 -15.90 -6.25 -0.23
CA SER A 383 -16.85 -7.34 -0.45
C SER A 383 -17.09 -8.16 0.81
N LYS A 384 -18.17 -8.95 0.78
CA LYS A 384 -18.48 -9.95 1.80
C LYS A 384 -18.93 -11.23 1.14
N ASP A 385 -18.49 -12.35 1.70
CA ASP A 385 -19.00 -13.68 1.36
C ASP A 385 -19.25 -14.48 2.65
N ASP A 386 -20.51 -14.83 2.88
CA ASP A 386 -20.96 -15.68 3.99
C ASP A 386 -21.02 -17.17 3.56
N SER A 387 -20.54 -17.55 2.36
CA SER A 387 -20.66 -18.93 1.86
C SER A 387 -19.84 -19.96 2.66
N GLY A 388 -18.75 -19.54 3.30
CA GLY A 388 -17.77 -20.41 3.93
C GLY A 388 -16.92 -21.24 2.95
N LEU A 389 -17.16 -21.13 1.65
CA LEU A 389 -16.48 -21.90 0.60
C LEU A 389 -15.28 -21.13 0.05
N ILE A 390 -14.28 -20.96 0.91
CA ILE A 390 -13.08 -20.17 0.63
C ILE A 390 -12.38 -20.59 -0.69
N ASN A 391 -12.47 -21.86 -1.10
CA ASN A 391 -11.77 -22.38 -2.28
C ASN A 391 -12.37 -21.95 -3.63
N LEU A 392 -13.53 -21.28 -3.65
CA LEU A 392 -14.17 -20.87 -4.90
C LEU A 392 -13.64 -19.51 -5.37
N GLN A 393 -13.03 -19.50 -6.56
CA GLN A 393 -12.68 -18.26 -7.27
C GLN A 393 -13.94 -17.38 -7.45
N PRO A 394 -13.95 -16.12 -6.99
CA PRO A 394 -15.06 -15.22 -7.22
C PRO A 394 -15.15 -14.79 -8.69
N TYR A 395 -16.36 -14.80 -9.22
CA TYR A 395 -16.74 -14.24 -10.51
C TYR A 395 -17.65 -13.03 -10.33
N ILE A 396 -17.80 -12.21 -11.36
CA ILE A 396 -18.84 -11.17 -11.46
C ILE A 396 -19.60 -11.34 -12.78
N ARG A 397 -20.89 -11.00 -12.79
CA ARG A 397 -21.65 -10.94 -14.05
C ARG A 397 -21.16 -9.80 -14.92
N VAL A 398 -21.04 -10.02 -16.23
CA VAL A 398 -20.74 -8.96 -17.20
C VAL A 398 -21.73 -7.78 -17.11
N GLN A 399 -23.02 -8.03 -16.85
CA GLN A 399 -24.02 -6.95 -16.69
C GLN A 399 -23.97 -6.25 -15.32
N ASP A 400 -23.33 -6.86 -14.31
CA ASP A 400 -23.09 -6.21 -13.03
C ASP A 400 -21.72 -5.50 -13.02
N GLU A 401 -20.75 -6.01 -13.77
CA GLU A 401 -19.47 -5.35 -14.10
C GLU A 401 -19.71 -3.98 -14.75
N MET A 402 -20.46 -3.95 -15.84
CA MET A 402 -20.83 -2.73 -16.59
C MET A 402 -21.62 -1.68 -15.79
N ARG A 403 -22.02 -1.98 -14.55
CA ARG A 403 -22.67 -1.02 -13.64
C ARG A 403 -21.68 -0.24 -12.77
N HIS A 404 -20.36 -0.47 -12.90
CA HIS A 404 -19.36 0.31 -12.17
C HIS A 404 -19.44 1.80 -12.56
N PRO A 405 -19.30 2.75 -11.61
CA PRO A 405 -19.32 4.17 -11.91
C PRO A 405 -18.32 4.61 -13.01
N ASP A 406 -17.16 3.97 -13.12
CA ASP A 406 -16.17 4.29 -14.17
C ASP A 406 -16.54 3.80 -15.58
N HIS A 407 -17.51 2.90 -15.74
CA HIS A 407 -18.03 2.51 -17.06
C HIS A 407 -19.10 3.48 -17.60
N ALA A 408 -19.55 4.45 -16.80
CA ALA A 408 -20.55 5.45 -17.18
C ALA A 408 -19.94 6.76 -17.72
N ARG A 409 -18.83 6.65 -18.46
CA ARG A 409 -18.08 7.78 -19.07
C ARG A 409 -18.10 7.72 -20.58
#